data_AF-A0A9K3HKK5-F1
#
_entry.id   AF-A0A9K3HKK5-F1
#
_cell.length_a   1.000
_cell.length_b   1.000
_cell.length_c   1.000
_cell.angle_alpha   90.00
_cell.angle_beta   90.00
_cell.angle_gamma   90.00
#
_symmetry.space_group_name_H-M   'P 1'
#
loop_
_entity.id
_entity.type
_entity.pdbx_description
1 polymer ?
#
loop_
_entity_poly.entity_id
_entity_poly.type
_entity_poly.pdbx_seq_one_letter_code
_entity_poly.pdbx_strand_id
1 'polypeptide(L)'
;MCELKQKRQKTSALYFLDEITNASSGKHVVMFLDYDGTLSPIVDNPDLAYMSDAMRETVRKLASCFPTAIVTGRCIDKVYDFVKLAELSYAGSHGMDIKCPSKHKKGVVFQPANDFLPMIDKRGKGEFFS
;
A
#
# COMPACT_ATOMS: atom_id res chain seq x y z
N MET A 1 14.60 2.44 40.77
CA MET A 1 14.98 3.33 39.66
C MET A 1 14.29 2.83 38.40
N CYS A 2 13.15 3.40 38.05
CA CYS A 2 12.39 3.02 36.85
C CYS A 2 12.78 4.02 35.75
N GLU A 3 13.47 3.55 34.72
CA GLU A 3 13.90 4.39 33.61
C GLU A 3 12.68 4.92 32.85
N LEU A 4 12.63 6.24 32.77
CA LEU A 4 11.67 7.00 32.00
C LEU A 4 11.75 6.54 30.53
N LYS A 5 10.70 5.87 30.06
CA LYS A 5 10.47 5.65 28.62
C LYS A 5 10.37 7.03 27.96
N GLN A 6 11.48 7.50 27.41
CA GLN A 6 11.54 8.74 26.64
C GLN A 6 10.58 8.61 25.46
N LYS A 7 9.43 9.27 25.56
CA LYS A 7 8.43 9.36 24.50
C LYS A 7 9.09 10.13 23.36
N ARG A 8 9.62 9.42 22.35
CA ARG A 8 10.20 10.03 21.15
C ARG A 8 9.14 10.92 20.52
N GLN A 9 9.30 12.24 20.65
CA GLN A 9 8.48 13.20 19.94
C GLN A 9 8.81 13.02 18.45
N LYS A 10 7.88 12.40 17.71
CA LYS A 10 8.05 12.19 16.27
C LYS A 10 7.94 13.56 15.61
N THR A 11 9.05 14.06 15.07
CA THR A 11 9.06 15.29 14.27
C THR A 11 8.29 15.04 12.97
N SER A 12 7.43 15.98 12.57
CA SER A 12 6.71 15.88 11.31
C SER A 12 7.68 15.94 10.13
N ALA A 13 7.49 15.07 9.13
CA ALA A 13 8.27 15.10 7.88
C ALA A 13 8.12 16.44 7.14
N LEU A 14 7.00 17.15 7.35
CA LEU A 14 6.75 18.45 6.74
C LEU A 14 7.77 19.52 7.17
N TYR A 15 8.34 19.42 8.37
CA TYR A 15 9.37 20.36 8.82
C TYR A 15 10.69 20.21 8.05
N PHE A 16 10.91 19.06 7.43
CA PHE A 16 12.13 18.71 6.72
C PHE A 16 11.87 18.53 5.22
N LEU A 17 10.76 19.06 4.71
CA LEU A 17 10.36 18.84 3.31
C LEU A 17 11.41 19.37 2.34
N ASP A 18 11.99 20.54 2.62
CA ASP A 18 13.05 21.14 1.79
C ASP A 18 14.30 20.28 1.80
N GLU A 19 14.67 19.71 2.95
CA GLU A 19 15.83 18.84 3.09
C GLU A 19 15.64 17.52 2.34
N ILE A 20 14.45 16.92 2.45
CA ILE A 20 14.08 15.71 1.69
C ILE A 20 14.13 15.99 0.19
N THR A 21 13.58 17.14 -0.24
CA THR A 21 13.56 17.56 -1.64
C THR A 21 14.98 17.79 -2.16
N ASN A 22 15.80 18.53 -1.43
CA ASN A 22 17.20 18.76 -1.76
C ASN A 22 18.00 17.46 -1.83
N ALA A 23 17.80 16.56 -0.87
CA ALA A 23 18.46 15.25 -0.85
C ALA A 23 18.03 14.34 -2.01
N SER A 24 16.85 14.59 -2.59
CA SER A 24 16.31 13.86 -3.75
C SER A 24 16.74 14.44 -5.11
N SER A 25 17.36 15.62 -5.13
CA SER A 25 17.80 16.27 -6.37
C SER A 25 18.76 15.37 -7.16
N GLY A 26 18.48 15.19 -8.46
CA GLY A 26 19.25 14.32 -9.35
C GLY A 26 19.03 12.81 -9.16
N LYS A 27 18.09 12.39 -8.29
CA LYS A 27 17.78 10.97 -8.05
C LYS A 27 16.43 10.59 -8.63
N HIS A 28 16.29 9.30 -8.97
CA HIS A 28 14.99 8.72 -9.29
C HIS A 28 14.23 8.42 -7.99
N VAL A 29 13.15 9.15 -7.76
CA VAL A 29 12.28 8.97 -6.59
C VAL A 29 11.11 8.05 -6.96
N VAL A 30 10.83 7.09 -6.08
CA VAL A 30 9.66 6.21 -6.15
C VAL A 30 8.88 6.36 -4.85
N MET A 31 7.57 6.52 -4.97
CA MET A 31 6.68 6.72 -3.82
C MET A 31 5.98 5.42 -3.45
N PHE A 32 6.11 4.99 -2.20
CA PHE A 32 5.36 3.87 -1.63
C PHE A 32 4.43 4.41 -0.55
N LEU A 33 3.14 4.14 -0.69
CA LEU A 33 2.10 4.67 0.19
C LEU A 33 1.35 3.54 0.85
N ASP A 34 1.19 3.61 2.17
CA ASP A 34 0.24 2.77 2.89
C ASP A 34 -1.20 3.27 2.65
N TYR A 35 -2.20 2.40 2.81
CA TYR A 35 -3.60 2.75 2.63
C TYR A 35 -4.28 3.09 3.97
N ASP A 36 -4.41 2.09 4.84
CA ASP A 36 -5.22 2.16 6.05
C ASP A 36 -4.58 3.04 7.12
N GLY A 37 -5.24 4.15 7.48
CA GLY A 37 -4.69 5.12 8.44
C GLY A 37 -3.64 6.08 7.86
N THR A 38 -3.38 5.98 6.55
CA THR A 38 -2.50 6.90 5.81
C THR A 38 -3.29 7.67 4.76
N LEU A 39 -3.86 6.97 3.79
CA LEU A 39 -4.67 7.55 2.71
C LEU A 39 -6.17 7.50 2.99
N SER A 40 -6.59 6.62 3.90
CA SER A 40 -7.93 6.55 4.47
C SER A 40 -7.88 6.76 5.98
N PRO A 41 -8.98 7.23 6.61
CA PRO A 41 -9.05 7.28 8.06
C PRO A 41 -8.95 5.87 8.68
N ILE A 42 -8.45 5.80 9.92
CA ILE A 42 -8.57 4.60 10.75
C ILE A 42 -10.03 4.51 11.21
N VAL A 43 -10.70 3.41 10.88
CA VAL A 43 -12.13 3.17 11.17
C VAL A 43 -12.31 1.79 11.78
N ASP A 44 -13.34 1.62 12.60
CA ASP A 44 -13.63 0.34 13.27
C ASP A 44 -14.04 -0.75 12.28
N ASN A 45 -14.75 -0.37 11.20
CA ASN A 45 -15.08 -1.28 10.11
C ASN A 45 -14.16 -0.99 8.91
N PRO A 46 -13.19 -1.88 8.59
CA PRO A 46 -12.30 -1.73 7.45
C PRO A 46 -13.02 -1.55 6.10
N ASP A 47 -14.25 -2.02 5.95
CA ASP A 47 -15.02 -1.86 4.71
C ASP A 47 -15.55 -0.44 4.49
N LEU A 48 -15.41 0.42 5.50
CA LEU A 48 -15.79 1.84 5.47
C LEU A 48 -14.57 2.77 5.38
N ALA A 49 -13.36 2.23 5.17
CA ALA A 49 -12.12 2.98 5.08
C ALA A 49 -11.96 3.66 3.70
N TYR A 50 -12.90 4.54 3.34
CA TYR A 50 -12.89 5.23 2.06
C TYR A 50 -11.91 6.40 2.04
N MET A 51 -11.15 6.49 0.94
CA MET A 51 -10.36 7.67 0.59
C MET A 51 -11.28 8.79 0.09
N SER A 52 -11.06 10.03 0.53
CA SER A 52 -11.79 11.20 0.04
C SER A 52 -11.40 11.54 -1.40
N ASP A 53 -12.30 12.22 -2.13
CA ASP A 53 -12.01 12.62 -3.51
C ASP A 53 -10.82 13.59 -3.62
N ALA A 54 -10.65 14.47 -2.63
CA ALA A 54 -9.50 15.36 -2.54
C ALA A 54 -8.18 14.58 -2.38
N MET A 55 -8.18 13.52 -1.57
CA MET A 55 -7.00 12.65 -1.40
C MET A 55 -6.72 11.86 -2.67
N ARG A 56 -7.77 11.33 -3.32
CA ARG A 56 -7.66 10.61 -4.60
C ARG A 56 -7.00 11.48 -5.67
N GLU A 57 -7.43 12.73 -5.79
CA GLU A 57 -6.85 13.69 -6.74
C GLU A 57 -5.40 14.05 -6.39
N THR A 58 -5.08 14.13 -5.10
CA THR A 58 -3.70 14.38 -4.63
C THR A 58 -2.78 13.21 -5.01
N VAL A 59 -3.21 11.97 -4.77
CA VAL A 59 -2.46 10.76 -5.14
C VAL A 59 -2.30 10.66 -6.66
N ARG A 60 -3.34 10.98 -7.43
CA ARG A 60 -3.27 11.04 -8.90
C ARG A 60 -2.20 12.02 -9.39
N LYS A 61 -2.16 13.23 -8.81
CA LYS A 61 -1.13 14.23 -9.15
C LYS A 61 0.26 13.71 -8.78
N LEU A 62 0.42 13.09 -7.62
CA LEU A 62 1.70 12.48 -7.21
C LEU A 62 2.15 11.41 -8.21
N ALA A 63 1.24 10.54 -8.65
CA ALA A 63 1.50 9.48 -9.62
C ALA A 63 1.89 10.00 -11.01
N SER A 64 1.48 11.22 -11.36
CA SER A 64 1.90 11.88 -12.61
C SER A 64 3.34 12.39 -12.54
N CYS A 65 3.84 12.67 -11.33
CA CYS A 65 5.21 13.18 -11.11
C CYS A 65 6.21 12.05 -10.85
N PHE A 66 5.80 11.02 -10.08
CA PHE A 66 6.68 9.94 -9.63
C PHE A 66 6.00 8.58 -9.82
N PRO A 67 6.76 7.52 -10.19
CA PRO A 67 6.29 6.15 -10.05
C PRO A 67 5.79 5.92 -8.62
N THR A 68 4.52 5.57 -8.48
CA THR A 68 3.84 5.49 -7.19
C THR A 68 3.17 4.12 -7.03
N ALA A 69 3.34 3.51 -5.86
CA ALA A 69 2.75 2.24 -5.49
C ALA A 69 1.99 2.34 -4.17
N ILE A 70 0.79 1.74 -4.11
CA ILE A 70 0.09 1.51 -2.85
C ILE A 70 0.51 0.15 -2.30
N VAL A 71 1.00 0.12 -1.07
CA VAL A 71 1.39 -1.08 -0.34
C VAL A 71 0.39 -1.27 0.80
N THR A 72 -0.35 -2.39 0.78
CA THR A 72 -1.41 -2.63 1.76
C THR A 72 -1.50 -4.10 2.14
N GLY A 73 -2.06 -4.37 3.33
CA GLY A 73 -2.45 -5.72 3.74
C GLY A 73 -3.71 -6.23 3.02
N ARG A 74 -4.51 -5.34 2.41
CA ARG A 74 -5.72 -5.72 1.68
C ARG A 74 -5.38 -6.43 0.37
N CYS A 75 -6.27 -7.30 -0.11
CA CYS A 75 -6.16 -7.82 -1.46
C CYS A 75 -6.26 -6.69 -2.49
N ILE A 76 -5.64 -6.89 -3.66
CA ILE A 76 -5.54 -5.86 -4.71
C ILE A 76 -6.93 -5.39 -5.17
N ASP A 77 -7.88 -6.30 -5.37
CA ASP A 77 -9.20 -5.95 -5.89
C ASP A 77 -9.93 -4.99 -4.94
N LYS A 78 -9.86 -5.28 -3.63
CA LYS A 78 -10.51 -4.47 -2.61
C LYS A 78 -9.91 -3.07 -2.50
N VAL A 79 -8.58 -2.94 -2.48
CA VAL A 79 -7.94 -1.61 -2.44
C VAL A 79 -8.15 -0.85 -3.75
N TYR A 80 -8.16 -1.55 -4.88
CA TYR A 80 -8.43 -0.95 -6.18
C TYR A 80 -9.86 -0.38 -6.25
N ASP A 81 -10.85 -1.07 -5.68
CA ASP A 81 -12.23 -0.58 -5.63
C ASP A 81 -12.39 0.69 -4.79
N PHE A 82 -11.57 0.87 -3.75
CA PHE A 82 -11.56 2.11 -2.98
C PHE A 82 -10.86 3.25 -3.73
N VAL A 83 -9.67 2.98 -4.29
CA VAL A 83 -8.78 4.00 -4.86
C VAL A 83 -9.12 4.36 -6.31
N LYS A 84 -9.52 3.39 -7.13
CA LYS A 84 -9.93 3.54 -8.54
C LYS A 84 -8.97 4.37 -9.40
N LEU A 85 -7.66 4.19 -9.20
CA LEU A 85 -6.61 4.82 -10.00
C LEU A 85 -5.85 3.73 -10.78
N ALA A 86 -5.97 3.73 -12.11
CA ALA A 86 -5.36 2.71 -12.96
C ALA A 86 -3.86 2.95 -13.21
N GLU A 87 -3.41 4.18 -12.97
CA GLU A 87 -2.04 4.66 -13.15
C GLU A 87 -1.07 4.24 -12.02
N LEU A 88 -1.59 3.69 -10.92
CA LEU A 88 -0.81 3.24 -9.76
C LEU A 88 -0.40 1.77 -9.85
N SER A 89 0.75 1.45 -9.25
CA SER A 89 1.08 0.08 -8.86
C SER A 89 0.39 -0.26 -7.54
N TYR A 90 0.01 -1.53 -7.36
CA TYR A 90 -0.59 -2.03 -6.13
C TYR A 90 0.18 -3.25 -5.66
N ALA A 91 0.60 -3.25 -4.40
CA ALA A 91 1.11 -4.40 -3.68
C ALA A 91 0.13 -4.74 -2.56
N GLY A 92 -0.65 -5.80 -2.74
CA GLY A 92 -1.69 -6.25 -1.81
C GLY A 92 -1.30 -7.54 -1.09
N SER A 93 -2.18 -8.01 -0.21
CA SER A 93 -2.03 -9.28 0.52
C SER A 93 -0.69 -9.37 1.27
N HIS A 94 -0.26 -8.27 1.90
CA HIS A 94 1.06 -8.13 2.53
C HIS A 94 2.25 -8.27 1.56
N GLY A 95 2.08 -7.85 0.31
CA GLY A 95 3.10 -7.90 -0.75
C GLY A 95 3.13 -9.22 -1.52
N MET A 96 2.17 -10.12 -1.25
CA MET A 96 2.05 -11.41 -1.92
C MET A 96 1.39 -11.34 -3.30
N ASP A 97 0.72 -10.21 -3.59
CA ASP A 97 0.19 -9.87 -4.90
C ASP A 97 0.75 -8.51 -5.32
N ILE A 98 1.25 -8.39 -6.56
CA ILE A 98 1.69 -7.13 -7.14
C ILE A 98 1.03 -6.93 -8.50
N LYS A 99 0.38 -5.78 -8.70
CA LYS A 99 -0.22 -5.34 -9.96
C LYS A 99 0.43 -4.05 -10.41
N CYS A 100 1.04 -4.07 -11.59
CA CYS A 100 1.63 -2.88 -12.20
C CYS A 100 0.64 -2.19 -13.18
N PRO A 101 0.73 -0.86 -13.38
CA PRO A 101 -0.06 -0.15 -14.37
C PRO A 101 0.20 -0.71 -15.76
N SER A 102 -0.86 -0.97 -16.52
CA SER A 102 -0.80 -1.51 -17.87
C SER A 102 -0.40 -0.43 -18.89
N LYS A 103 0.87 -0.02 -18.89
CA LYS A 103 1.44 0.81 -19.98
C LYS A 103 2.26 -0.02 -20.99
N HIS A 104 2.62 -1.25 -20.63
CA HIS A 104 3.25 -2.23 -21.51
C HIS A 104 2.46 -3.55 -21.47
N LYS A 105 2.41 -4.24 -22.62
CA LYS A 105 1.55 -5.40 -22.93
C LYS A 105 1.43 -6.40 -21.75
N LYS A 106 0.17 -6.66 -21.35
CA LYS A 106 -0.26 -7.45 -20.17
C LYS A 106 0.27 -6.88 -18.86
N GLY A 107 -0.62 -6.28 -18.06
CA GLY A 107 -0.29 -5.87 -16.69
C GLY A 107 0.41 -7.04 -15.98
N VAL A 108 1.65 -6.83 -15.56
CA VAL A 108 2.41 -7.86 -14.86
C VAL A 108 1.74 -8.00 -13.50
N VAL A 109 0.98 -9.09 -13.36
CA VAL A 109 0.50 -9.56 -12.06
C VAL A 109 1.54 -10.57 -11.58
N PHE A 110 2.26 -10.21 -10.53
CA PHE A 110 3.19 -11.12 -9.86
C PHE A 110 2.52 -11.60 -8.57
N GLN A 111 2.15 -12.88 -8.52
CA GLN A 111 1.48 -13.52 -7.38
C GLN A 111 2.36 -14.64 -6.81
N PRO A 112 3.47 -14.33 -6.13
CA PRO A 112 4.30 -15.33 -5.47
C PRO A 112 3.52 -16.17 -4.45
N ALA A 113 2.35 -15.71 -3.98
CA ALA A 113 1.41 -16.52 -3.20
C ALA A 113 0.99 -17.83 -3.88
N ASN A 114 0.88 -17.83 -5.21
CA ASN A 114 0.40 -19.00 -5.96
C ASN A 114 1.32 -20.21 -5.78
N ASP A 115 2.62 -19.97 -5.58
CA ASP A 115 3.61 -21.03 -5.35
C ASP A 115 3.40 -21.74 -4.00
N PHE A 116 2.67 -21.12 -3.06
CA PHE A 116 2.37 -21.66 -1.73
C PHE A 116 0.96 -22.25 -1.60
N LEU A 117 0.08 -22.09 -2.60
CA LEU A 117 -1.25 -22.72 -2.62
C LEU A 117 -1.23 -24.24 -2.36
N PRO A 118 -0.26 -25.03 -2.89
CA PRO A 118 -0.19 -26.47 -2.62
C PRO A 118 0.06 -26.83 -1.15
N MET A 119 0.58 -25.88 -0.35
CA MET A 119 0.82 -26.06 1.09
C MET A 119 -0.39 -25.66 1.94
N ILE A 120 -1.22 -24.73 1.45
CA ILE A 120 -2.45 -24.29 2.12
C ILE A 120 -3.58 -25.30 1.90
N ASP A 121 -3.71 -25.86 0.69
CA ASP A 121 -4.72 -26.89 0.37
C ASP A 121 -4.51 -28.19 1.18
N LYS A 122 -3.27 -28.46 1.62
CA LYS A 122 -2.93 -29.59 2.49
C LYS A 122 -3.43 -29.46 3.94
N ARG A 123 -4.00 -28.31 4.34
CA ARG A 123 -4.66 -28.15 5.65
C ARG A 123 -6.19 -28.03 5.57
N GLY A 124 -6.78 -28.02 4.37
CA GLY A 124 -8.24 -27.95 4.16
C GLY A 124 -8.93 -29.29 3.90
N LYS A 125 -8.18 -30.38 3.70
CA LYS A 125 -8.73 -31.73 3.48
C LYS A 125 -8.33 -32.68 4.60
N GLY A 126 -8.93 -32.47 5.77
CA GLY A 126 -8.77 -33.33 6.94
C GLY A 126 -9.85 -33.03 7.97
N GLU A 127 -10.98 -33.72 7.80
CA GLU A 127 -11.99 -34.07 8.83
C GLU A 127 -12.47 -32.97 9.79
N PHE A 128 -13.62 -32.39 9.49
CA PHE A 128 -14.57 -32.00 10.55
C PHE A 128 -15.98 -32.07 9.94
N PHE A 129 -16.66 -33.20 10.13
CA PHE A 129 -18.10 -33.38 10.32
C PHE A 129 -18.39 -34.89 10.38
N SER A 130 -18.28 -35.45 11.58
CA SER A 130 -19.23 -36.43 12.10
C SER A 130 -19.74 -35.92 13.45
#